data_AF-A0A530R7F4-F1
#
_entry.id   AF-A0A530R7F4-F1
#
_cell.length_a   1.000
_cell.length_b   1.000
_cell.length_c   1.000
_cell.angle_alpha   90.00
_cell.angle_beta   90.00
_cell.angle_gamma   90.00
#
_symmetry.space_group_name_H-M   'P 1'
#
loop_
_entity.id
_entity.type
_entity.pdbx_description
1 polymer ?
#
loop_
_entity_poly.entity_id
_entity_poly.type
_entity_poly.pdbx_seq_one_letter_code
_entity_poly.pdbx_strand_id
1 'polypeptide(L)'
;RKVLVDHPHEKTISLLAIAVSHLEKQPGLQLELPLGLDDDRRRPGTRKGVARWTADRAVDKIRDRFGWEAVGYASVALGLSRSIPDAFRELAEKEL
;
A
#
# COMPACT_ATOMS: atom_id res chain seq x y z
N ARG A 1 -34.47 25.63 -1.42
CA ARG A 1 -35.95 25.80 -1.49
C ARG A 1 -36.64 24.91 -2.54
N LYS A 2 -35.94 24.30 -3.52
CA LYS A 2 -36.57 23.48 -4.59
C LYS A 2 -37.37 22.26 -4.08
N VAL A 3 -36.85 21.47 -3.15
CA VAL A 3 -37.49 20.21 -2.72
C VAL A 3 -38.89 20.39 -2.11
N LEU A 4 -39.14 21.48 -1.37
CA LEU A 4 -40.48 21.75 -0.80
C LEU A 4 -41.50 22.19 -1.87
N VAL A 5 -41.04 22.65 -3.04
CA VAL A 5 -41.92 22.96 -4.17
C VAL A 5 -42.42 21.67 -4.81
N ASP A 6 -41.57 20.64 -4.87
CA ASP A 6 -41.92 19.33 -5.43
C ASP A 6 -42.78 18.49 -4.46
N HIS A 7 -42.79 18.84 -3.16
CA HIS A 7 -43.59 18.21 -2.10
C HIS A 7 -44.41 19.24 -1.31
N PRO A 8 -45.47 19.84 -1.90
CA PRO A 8 -46.17 21.00 -1.35
C PRO A 8 -46.96 20.75 -0.05
N HIS A 9 -47.19 19.49 0.30
CA HIS A 9 -47.84 19.11 1.57
C HIS A 9 -46.86 19.03 2.74
N GLU A 10 -45.56 19.00 2.47
CA GLU A 10 -44.53 18.96 3.51
C GLU A 10 -44.09 20.38 3.88
N LYS A 11 -44.09 20.68 5.18
CA LYS A 11 -43.73 22.00 5.72
C LYS A 11 -42.31 22.07 6.28
N THR A 12 -41.71 20.90 6.55
CA THR A 12 -40.45 20.77 7.28
C THR A 12 -39.61 19.67 6.64
N ILE A 13 -38.34 19.96 6.34
CA ILE A 13 -37.37 18.94 5.91
C ILE A 13 -36.91 18.20 7.16
N SER A 14 -37.25 16.92 7.28
CA SER A 14 -36.92 16.08 8.44
C SER A 14 -35.50 15.50 8.37
N LEU A 15 -34.93 15.37 7.18
CA LEU A 15 -33.59 14.81 6.96
C LEU A 15 -32.91 15.48 5.76
N LEU A 16 -31.67 15.91 5.97
CA LEU A 16 -30.78 16.40 4.93
C LEU A 16 -29.53 15.54 4.92
N ALA A 17 -29.27 14.83 3.82
CA ALA A 17 -28.05 14.06 3.63
C ALA A 17 -27.14 14.76 2.62
N ILE A 18 -25.86 14.90 2.97
CA ILE A 18 -24.80 15.34 2.07
C ILE A 18 -23.85 14.16 1.91
N ALA A 19 -23.64 13.72 0.66
CA ALA A 19 -22.72 12.63 0.34
C ALA A 19 -21.58 13.16 -0.53
N VAL A 20 -20.35 12.74 -0.20
CA VAL A 20 -19.17 12.94 -1.03
C VAL A 20 -18.74 11.58 -1.54
N SER A 21 -18.57 11.45 -2.84
CA SER A 21 -18.06 10.25 -3.51
C SER A 21 -16.73 10.53 -4.21
N HIS A 22 -15.98 9.47 -4.56
CA HIS A 22 -14.71 9.53 -5.29
C HIS A 22 -13.52 10.14 -4.53
N LEU A 23 -13.45 9.98 -3.21
CA LEU A 23 -12.20 10.17 -2.46
C LEU A 23 -11.25 9.01 -2.77
N GLU A 24 -10.40 9.21 -3.77
CA GLU A 24 -9.35 8.25 -4.10
C GLU A 24 -8.09 8.54 -3.28
N LYS A 25 -7.47 7.47 -2.79
CA LYS A 25 -6.10 7.56 -2.28
C LYS A 25 -5.17 7.71 -3.48
N GLN A 26 -4.85 8.94 -3.86
CA GLN A 26 -3.71 9.22 -4.72
C GLN A 26 -2.46 9.30 -3.85
N PRO A 27 -1.57 8.29 -3.85
CA PRO A 27 -0.22 8.51 -3.36
C PRO A 27 0.41 9.56 -4.28
N GLY A 28 0.71 10.74 -3.74
CA GLY A 28 1.36 11.81 -4.49
C GLY A 28 2.69 11.30 -5.04
N LEU A 29 2.75 11.10 -6.35
CA LEU A 29 4.02 10.80 -7.01
C LEU A 29 4.82 12.09 -7.05
N GLN A 30 5.92 12.14 -6.30
CA GLN A 30 6.83 13.28 -6.33
C GLN A 30 7.39 13.43 -7.75
N LEU A 31 7.27 14.61 -8.34
CA LEU A 31 7.91 14.91 -9.63
C LEU A 31 9.43 15.00 -9.42
N GLU A 32 10.19 14.46 -10.37
CA GLU A 32 11.65 14.50 -10.31
C GLU A 32 12.21 15.79 -10.89
N LEU A 33 13.16 16.39 -10.15
CA LEU A 33 14.08 17.39 -10.67
C LEU A 33 15.46 16.74 -10.75
N PRO A 34 15.89 16.24 -11.92
CA PRO A 34 17.17 15.55 -12.05
C PRO A 34 18.31 16.57 -11.88
N LEU A 35 19.12 16.39 -10.85
CA LEU A 35 20.28 17.25 -10.54
C LEU A 35 21.59 16.66 -11.08
N GLY A 36 21.55 15.44 -11.64
CA GLY A 36 22.71 14.73 -12.15
C GLY A 36 23.53 14.02 -11.06
N LEU A 37 22.94 13.74 -9.90
CA LEU A 37 23.64 13.04 -8.81
C LEU A 37 23.61 11.52 -9.02
N ASP A 38 24.58 10.81 -8.45
CA ASP A 38 24.70 9.35 -8.57
C ASP A 38 23.47 8.60 -8.04
N ASP A 39 22.78 9.17 -7.05
CA ASP A 39 21.59 8.59 -6.41
C ASP A 39 20.27 9.00 -7.08
N ASP A 40 20.29 9.89 -8.09
CA ASP A 40 19.08 10.39 -8.77
C ASP A 40 18.21 9.24 -9.31
N ARG A 41 18.83 8.15 -9.76
CA ARG A 41 18.14 6.96 -10.29
C ARG A 41 17.33 6.19 -9.24
N ARG A 42 17.47 6.52 -7.96
CA ARG A 42 16.77 5.87 -6.83
C ARG A 42 15.73 6.79 -6.18
N ARG A 43 15.59 8.03 -6.65
CA ARG A 43 14.63 8.98 -6.07
C ARG A 43 13.18 8.52 -6.31
N PRO A 44 12.24 8.83 -5.39
CA PRO A 44 10.90 8.25 -5.36
C PRO A 44 10.04 8.47 -6.61
N GLY A 45 10.24 9.58 -7.32
CA GLY A 45 9.55 9.94 -8.55
C GLY A 45 10.10 9.28 -9.81
N THR A 46 11.29 8.68 -9.76
CA THR A 46 11.82 7.89 -10.89
C THR A 46 11.06 6.58 -11.04
N ARG A 47 11.03 5.99 -12.25
CA ARG A 47 10.40 4.67 -12.49
C ARG A 47 10.91 3.59 -11.51
N LYS A 48 12.20 3.62 -11.19
CA LYS A 48 12.82 2.66 -10.26
C LYS A 48 12.41 2.93 -8.81
N GLY A 49 12.36 4.21 -8.41
CA GLY A 49 11.85 4.62 -7.11
C GLY A 49 10.38 4.26 -6.91
N VAL A 50 9.54 4.47 -7.93
CA VAL A 50 8.13 4.06 -7.93
C VAL A 50 7.99 2.54 -7.77
N ALA A 51 8.72 1.76 -8.57
CA ALA A 51 8.67 0.30 -8.47
C ALA A 51 9.11 -0.20 -7.08
N ARG A 52 10.16 0.41 -6.50
CA ARG A 52 10.62 0.14 -5.14
C ARG A 52 9.54 0.47 -4.11
N TRP A 53 8.95 1.66 -4.21
CA TRP A 53 7.89 2.11 -3.30
C TRP A 53 6.66 1.20 -3.37
N THR A 54 6.26 0.75 -4.57
CA THR A 54 5.16 -0.22 -4.73
C THR A 54 5.48 -1.55 -4.04
N ALA A 55 6.71 -2.03 -4.17
CA ALA A 55 7.15 -3.26 -3.49
C ALA A 55 7.15 -3.09 -1.97
N ASP A 56 7.67 -1.97 -1.45
CA ASP A 56 7.69 -1.68 -0.02
C ASP A 56 6.25 -1.61 0.54
N ARG A 57 5.32 -0.97 -0.18
CA ARG A 57 3.89 -0.94 0.18
C ARG A 57 3.23 -2.31 0.18
N ALA A 58 3.64 -3.22 -0.71
CA ALA A 58 3.13 -4.59 -0.72
C ALA A 58 3.64 -5.38 0.49
N VAL A 59 4.91 -5.20 0.86
CA VAL A 59 5.51 -5.75 2.09
C VAL A 59 4.77 -5.23 3.32
N ASP A 60 4.50 -3.92 3.40
CA ASP A 60 3.75 -3.33 4.50
C ASP A 60 2.36 -3.96 4.64
N LYS A 61 1.62 -4.15 3.54
CA LYS A 61 0.30 -4.82 3.57
C LYS A 61 0.36 -6.24 4.11
N ILE A 62 1.43 -6.99 3.81
CA ILE A 62 1.63 -8.34 4.34
C ILE A 62 1.88 -8.26 5.85
N ARG A 63 2.72 -7.33 6.29
CA ARG A 63 3.05 -7.13 7.71
C ARG A 63 1.85 -6.67 8.53
N ASP A 64 1.06 -5.74 8.01
CA ASP A 64 -0.18 -5.27 8.63
C ASP A 64 -1.17 -6.42 8.86
N ARG A 65 -1.19 -7.41 7.95
CA ARG A 65 -2.13 -8.53 8.01
C ARG A 65 -1.63 -9.71 8.84
N PHE A 66 -0.34 -10.02 8.77
CA PHE A 66 0.21 -11.28 9.29
C PHE A 66 1.26 -11.09 10.40
N GLY A 67 1.55 -9.84 10.78
CA GLY A 67 2.59 -9.51 11.77
C GLY A 67 3.91 -9.12 11.12
N TRP A 68 4.76 -8.43 11.90
CA TRP A 68 6.00 -7.84 11.41
C TRP A 68 7.01 -8.88 10.90
N GLU A 69 7.00 -10.06 11.50
CA GLU A 69 7.86 -11.19 11.21
C GLU A 69 7.46 -11.98 9.95
N ALA A 70 6.27 -11.70 9.39
CA ALA A 70 5.71 -12.48 8.27
C ALA A 70 6.51 -12.35 6.96
N VAL A 71 7.19 -11.22 6.75
CA VAL A 71 8.05 -10.99 5.59
C VAL A 71 9.25 -10.13 5.94
N GLY A 72 10.42 -10.60 5.53
CA GLY A 72 11.71 -9.95 5.80
C GLY A 72 12.73 -10.31 4.74
N TYR A 73 13.88 -9.66 4.81
CA TYR A 73 15.00 -9.99 3.93
C TYR A 73 15.56 -11.35 4.31
N ALA A 74 15.66 -12.25 3.32
CA ALA A 74 16.27 -13.55 3.52
C ALA A 74 17.69 -13.43 4.09
N SER A 75 18.49 -12.45 3.68
CA SER A 75 19.83 -12.23 4.26
C SER A 75 19.82 -11.92 5.76
N VAL A 76 18.72 -11.34 6.28
CA VAL A 76 18.55 -11.07 7.71
C VAL A 76 18.05 -12.31 8.44
N ALA A 77 17.15 -13.08 7.82
CA ALA A 77 16.59 -14.31 8.41
C ALA A 77 17.56 -15.51 8.36
N LEU A 78 18.41 -15.59 7.33
CA LEU A 78 19.30 -16.72 7.04
C LEU A 78 20.73 -16.54 7.56
N GLY A 79 21.09 -15.31 7.94
CA GLY A 79 22.47 -14.95 8.28
C GLY A 79 23.45 -15.05 7.10
N LEU A 80 24.75 -15.02 7.39
CA LEU A 80 25.83 -15.16 6.39
C LEU A 80 25.94 -16.58 5.81
N SER A 81 25.28 -17.54 6.43
CA SER A 81 25.24 -18.93 6.02
C SER A 81 24.28 -19.11 4.85
N ARG A 82 24.81 -19.56 3.70
CA ARG A 82 24.04 -19.98 2.51
C ARG A 82 23.26 -21.29 2.72
N SER A 83 22.78 -21.54 3.94
CA SER A 83 21.99 -22.74 4.27
C SER A 83 20.51 -22.38 4.34
N ILE A 84 19.69 -23.20 3.68
CA ILE A 84 18.23 -23.15 3.82
C ILE A 84 17.89 -23.48 5.28
N PRO A 85 17.05 -22.69 5.98
CA PRO A 85 16.69 -22.96 7.37
C PRO A 85 16.00 -24.31 7.49
N ASP A 86 16.22 -24.97 8.62
CA ASP A 86 15.73 -26.33 8.82
C ASP A 86 14.21 -26.42 8.72
N ALA A 87 13.47 -25.41 9.16
CA ALA A 87 12.01 -25.35 8.99
C ALA A 87 11.55 -25.43 7.52
N PHE A 88 12.32 -24.88 6.57
CA PHE A 88 12.03 -25.01 5.14
C PHE A 88 12.48 -26.37 4.58
N ARG A 89 13.57 -26.94 5.10
CA ARG A 89 14.01 -28.29 4.73
C ARG A 89 12.98 -29.34 5.16
N GLU A 90 12.50 -29.27 6.40
CA GLU A 90 11.51 -30.19 6.97
C GLU A 90 10.18 -30.18 6.21
N LEU A 91 9.79 -29.05 5.62
CA LEU A 91 8.62 -28.93 4.77
C LEU A 91 8.76 -29.68 3.44
N ALA A 92 9.98 -29.76 2.89
CA ALA A 92 10.26 -30.49 1.66
C ALA A 92 10.48 -32.00 1.89
N GLU A 93 10.79 -32.40 3.12
CA GLU A 93 11.00 -33.81 3.51
C GLU A 93 9.70 -34.54 3.86
N LYS A 94 8.57 -33.84 3.98
CA LYS A 94 7.25 -34.47 4.16
C LYS A 94 6.61 -34.76 2.80
N GLU A 95 6.19 -36.01 2.57
CA GLU A 95 5.34 -36.34 1.43
C GLU A 95 3.98 -35.63 1.57
N LEU A 96 3.54 -34.97 0.49
CA LEU A 96 2.27 -34.25 0.37
C LEU A 96 1.06 -35.19 0.42
#